data_AF-A0A250KWN7-F1
#
_entry.id   AF-A0A250KWN7-F1
#
_cell.length_a   1.000
_cell.length_b   1.000
_cell.length_c   1.000
_cell.angle_alpha   90.00
_cell.angle_beta   90.00
_cell.angle_gamma   90.00
#
_symmetry.space_group_name_H-M   'P 1'
#
loop_
_entity.id
_entity.type
_entity.pdbx_description
1 polymer ?
#
loop_
_entity_poly.entity_id
_entity_poly.type
_entity_poly.pdbx_seq_one_letter_code
_entity_poly.pdbx_strand_id
1 'polypeptide(L)'
;MVANVSHDLRTPLTSMQGYLETMLRKSDQLSRSDRRKYLEVAVRQSRRVSHLARDLFELAKLKCEKVQPNFERFSVQELVQDVVQKFELSANSRRVRITARFLETVPLVHADIGMIERVLTGCATSPAVQGGEG
;
A
#
# COMPACT_ATOMS: atom_id res chain seq x y z
N MET A 1 10.73 6.27 -13.49
CA MET A 1 10.17 5.31 -12.50
C MET A 1 11.26 4.43 -11.90
N VAL A 2 12.03 3.66 -12.68
CA VAL A 2 13.15 2.84 -12.16
C VAL A 2 14.21 3.68 -11.44
N ALA A 3 14.52 4.87 -11.95
CA ALA A 3 15.46 5.81 -11.32
C ALA A 3 15.07 6.22 -9.88
N ASN A 4 13.76 6.38 -9.60
CA ASN A 4 13.29 6.77 -8.27
C ASN A 4 13.45 5.62 -7.28
N VAL A 5 13.09 4.39 -7.68
CA VAL A 5 13.23 3.21 -6.82
C VAL A 5 14.69 2.91 -6.53
N SER A 6 15.58 3.03 -7.52
CA SER A 6 17.02 2.88 -7.30
C SER A 6 17.58 3.91 -6.31
N HIS A 7 17.09 5.16 -6.34
CA HIS A 7 17.47 6.19 -5.39
C HIS A 7 16.94 5.90 -3.97
N ASP A 8 15.68 5.48 -3.87
CA ASP A 8 15.01 5.18 -2.60
C ASP A 8 15.56 3.93 -1.92
N LEU A 9 16.11 2.97 -2.69
CA LEU A 9 16.86 1.82 -2.19
C LEU A 9 18.28 2.20 -1.75
N ARG A 10 18.96 3.10 -2.48
CA ARG A 10 20.35 3.49 -2.18
C ARG A 10 20.47 4.08 -0.78
N THR A 11 19.54 4.95 -0.39
CA THR A 11 19.57 5.63 0.91
C THR A 11 19.60 4.67 2.12
N PRO A 12 18.64 3.74 2.30
CA PRO A 12 18.66 2.80 3.42
C PRO A 12 19.83 1.81 3.32
N LEU A 13 20.27 1.42 2.12
CA LEU A 13 21.45 0.56 1.92
C LEU A 13 22.74 1.24 2.41
N THR A 14 23.02 2.47 1.94
CA THR A 14 24.20 3.23 2.36
C THR A 14 24.19 3.47 3.87
N SER A 15 23.03 3.80 4.45
CA SER A 15 22.90 3.98 5.89
C SER A 15 23.20 2.69 6.65
N MET A 16 22.60 1.56 6.25
CA MET A 16 22.83 0.25 6.87
C MET A 16 24.30 -0.13 6.84
N GLN A 17 24.94 0.02 5.68
CA GLN A 17 26.34 -0.31 5.48
C GLN A 17 27.24 0.58 6.35
N GLY A 18 27.02 1.89 6.40
CA GLY A 18 27.81 2.79 7.24
C GLY A 18 27.74 2.48 8.73
N TYR A 19 26.57 2.04 9.23
CA TYR A 19 26.43 1.60 10.62
C TYR A 19 27.17 0.29 10.90
N LEU A 20 27.06 -0.69 9.99
CA LEU A 20 27.79 -1.96 10.11
C LEU A 20 29.31 -1.76 10.02
N GLU A 21 29.79 -0.92 9.11
CA GLU A 21 31.21 -0.56 8.99
C GLU A 21 31.73 0.17 10.23
N THR A 22 30.93 1.08 10.81
CA THR A 22 31.28 1.76 12.08
C THR A 22 31.42 0.75 13.20
N MET A 23 30.51 -0.23 13.29
CA MET A 23 30.60 -1.29 14.29
C MET A 23 31.83 -2.19 14.12
N LEU A 24 32.20 -2.51 12.88
CA LEU A 24 33.40 -3.30 12.59
C LEU A 24 34.67 -2.51 12.92
N ARG A 25 34.76 -1.24 12.51
CA ARG A 25 35.96 -0.40 12.72
C ARG A 25 36.18 0.01 14.16
N LYS A 26 35.11 0.24 14.92
CA LYS A 26 35.16 0.71 16.30
C LYS A 26 34.74 -0.36 17.30
N SER A 27 34.79 -1.64 16.94
CA SER A 27 34.27 -2.73 17.76
C SER A 27 34.71 -2.59 19.21
N ASP A 28 36.00 -2.38 19.45
CA ASP A 28 36.61 -2.39 20.79
C ASP A 28 36.42 -1.08 21.55
N GLN A 29 35.98 -0.02 20.86
CA GLN A 29 35.74 1.32 21.42
C GLN A 29 34.25 1.56 21.73
N LEU A 30 33.36 0.71 21.21
CA LEU A 30 31.92 0.86 21.38
C LEU A 30 31.42 0.14 22.62
N SER A 31 30.68 0.87 23.44
CA SER A 31 29.92 0.32 24.56
C SER A 31 28.88 -0.70 24.05
N ARG A 32 28.44 -1.60 24.93
CA ARG A 32 27.39 -2.59 24.59
C ARG A 32 26.09 -1.90 24.16
N SER A 33 25.76 -0.75 24.76
CA SER A 33 24.56 0.02 24.40
C SER A 33 24.69 0.69 23.03
N ASP A 34 25.86 1.20 22.66
CA ASP A 34 26.06 1.79 21.33
C ASP A 34 26.08 0.73 20.23
N ARG A 35 26.70 -0.42 20.47
CA ARG A 35 26.62 -1.58 19.56
C ARG A 35 25.16 -1.99 19.32
N ARG A 36 24.34 -2.01 20.38
CA ARG A 36 22.91 -2.32 20.30
C ARG A 36 22.17 -1.30 19.43
N LYS A 37 22.39 0.01 19.66
CA LYS A 37 21.77 1.08 18.87
C LYS A 37 22.10 0.97 17.39
N TYR A 38 23.37 0.75 17.05
CA TYR A 38 23.79 0.60 15.65
C TYR A 38 23.14 -0.60 14.96
N LEU A 39 23.07 -1.75 15.64
CA LEU A 39 22.36 -2.94 15.14
C LEU A 39 20.88 -2.65 14.93
N GLU A 40 20.22 -1.97 15.85
CA GLU A 40 18.80 -1.61 15.72
C GLU A 40 18.56 -0.71 14.50
N VAL A 41 19.46 0.23 14.23
CA VAL A 41 19.36 1.04 13.02
C VAL A 41 19.59 0.19 11.76
N ALA A 42 20.61 -0.67 11.73
CA ALA A 42 20.86 -1.54 10.59
C ALA A 42 19.67 -2.46 10.29
N VAL A 43 19.07 -3.08 11.32
CA VAL A 43 17.86 -3.91 11.18
C VAL A 43 16.69 -3.10 10.65
N ARG A 44 16.49 -1.87 11.14
CA ARG A 44 15.42 -0.98 10.65
C ARG A 44 15.60 -0.65 9.17
N GLN A 45 16.83 -0.36 8.74
CA GLN A 45 17.11 -0.10 7.32
C GLN A 45 16.92 -1.37 6.46
N SER A 46 17.29 -2.54 6.97
CA SER A 46 17.08 -3.83 6.28
C SER A 46 15.60 -4.08 6.01
N ARG A 47 14.75 -3.87 7.02
CA ARG A 47 13.28 -3.95 6.85
C ARG A 47 12.76 -2.97 5.81
N ARG A 48 13.29 -1.73 5.80
CA ARG A 48 12.90 -0.71 4.81
C ARG A 48 13.24 -1.14 3.38
N VAL A 49 14.43 -1.71 3.16
CA VAL A 49 14.83 -2.28 1.86
C VAL A 49 13.89 -3.42 1.46
N SER A 50 13.58 -4.34 2.38
CA SER A 50 12.65 -5.44 2.11
C SER A 50 11.25 -4.97 1.71
N HIS A 51 10.73 -3.92 2.35
CA HIS A 51 9.45 -3.31 1.99
C HIS A 51 9.49 -2.72 0.57
N LEU A 52 10.49 -1.89 0.27
CA LEU A 52 10.64 -1.29 -1.07
C LEU A 52 10.78 -2.34 -2.17
N ALA A 53 11.51 -3.43 -1.91
CA ALA A 53 11.66 -4.53 -2.85
C ALA A 53 10.32 -5.26 -3.09
N ARG A 54 9.51 -5.45 -2.04
CA ARG A 54 8.19 -6.06 -2.14
C ARG A 54 7.23 -5.17 -2.95
N ASP A 55 7.21 -3.87 -2.68
CA ASP A 55 6.37 -2.92 -3.41
C ASP A 55 6.75 -2.87 -4.90
N LEU A 56 8.05 -2.93 -5.21
CA LEU A 56 8.54 -3.04 -6.58
C LEU A 56 8.07 -4.34 -7.24
N PHE A 57 8.13 -5.46 -6.53
CA PHE A 57 7.69 -6.76 -7.04
C PHE A 57 6.19 -6.78 -7.33
N GLU A 58 5.37 -6.24 -6.43
CA GLU A 58 3.92 -6.09 -6.64
C GLU A 58 3.62 -5.19 -7.84
N LEU A 59 4.33 -4.07 -7.98
CA LEU A 59 4.19 -3.18 -9.13
C LEU A 59 4.63 -3.85 -10.44
N ALA A 60 5.70 -4.65 -10.41
CA ALA A 60 6.16 -5.41 -11.56
C ALA A 60 5.16 -6.51 -11.95
N LYS A 61 4.55 -7.19 -10.96
CA LYS A 61 3.49 -8.18 -11.17
C LYS A 61 2.27 -7.54 -11.82
N LEU A 62 1.82 -6.39 -11.32
CA LEU A 62 0.72 -5.61 -11.92
C LEU A 62 1.01 -5.18 -13.37
N LYS A 63 2.27 -5.01 -13.75
CA LYS A 63 2.67 -4.63 -15.12
C LYS A 63 2.94 -5.82 -16.05
N CYS A 64 3.34 -6.97 -15.49
CA CYS A 64 3.66 -8.18 -16.26
C CYS A 64 2.45 -9.09 -16.45
N GLU A 65 1.48 -9.07 -15.54
CA GLU A 65 0.16 -9.60 -15.85
C GLU A 65 -0.46 -8.66 -16.89
N LYS A 66 -0.45 -9.09 -18.17
CA LYS A 66 -1.49 -8.69 -19.12
C LYS A 66 -2.80 -9.22 -18.52
N VAL A 67 -3.36 -8.53 -17.53
CA VAL A 67 -4.70 -8.82 -17.04
C VAL A 67 -5.60 -8.47 -18.21
N GLN A 68 -5.99 -9.50 -18.97
CA GLN A 68 -7.02 -9.32 -19.99
C GLN A 68 -8.30 -9.05 -19.21
N PRO A 69 -8.90 -7.85 -19.36
CA PRO A 69 -10.12 -7.56 -18.64
C PRO A 69 -11.19 -8.55 -19.12
N ASN A 70 -11.83 -9.24 -18.17
CA ASN A 70 -12.99 -10.06 -18.45
C ASN A 70 -14.21 -9.16 -18.50
N PHE A 71 -14.47 -8.57 -19.67
CA PHE A 71 -15.59 -7.66 -19.86
C PHE A 71 -16.92 -8.39 -19.75
N GLU A 72 -17.77 -7.92 -18.85
CA GLU A 72 -19.15 -8.38 -18.72
C GLU A 72 -20.10 -7.20 -18.47
N ARG A 73 -21.39 -7.44 -18.69
CA ARG A 73 -22.42 -6.46 -18.36
C ARG A 73 -22.90 -6.70 -16.95
N PHE A 74 -22.75 -5.72 -16.07
CA PHE A 74 -23.18 -5.82 -14.68
C PHE A 74 -23.82 -4.52 -14.17
N SER A 75 -24.55 -4.62 -13.05
CA SER A 75 -25.11 -3.49 -12.34
C SER A 75 -24.06 -2.85 -11.45
N VAL A 76 -23.61 -1.63 -11.81
CA VAL A 76 -22.67 -0.88 -10.95
C VAL A 76 -23.30 -0.52 -9.61
N GLN A 77 -24.63 -0.41 -9.55
CA GLN A 77 -25.35 -0.13 -8.31
C GLN A 77 -25.24 -1.29 -7.33
N GLU A 78 -25.43 -2.53 -7.79
CA GLU A 78 -25.27 -3.73 -6.97
C GLU A 78 -23.82 -3.86 -6.50
N LEU A 79 -22.85 -3.69 -7.40
CA LEU A 79 -21.43 -3.74 -7.05
C LEU A 79 -21.05 -2.73 -5.96
N VAL A 80 -21.51 -1.48 -6.09
CA VAL A 80 -21.23 -0.44 -5.08
C VAL A 80 -21.91 -0.78 -3.75
N GLN A 81 -23.14 -1.29 -3.77
CA GLN A 81 -23.82 -1.72 -2.54
C GLN A 81 -23.07 -2.85 -1.83
N ASP A 82 -22.59 -3.85 -2.57
CA ASP A 82 -21.79 -4.96 -2.03
C ASP A 82 -20.51 -4.44 -1.38
N VAL A 83 -19.81 -3.51 -2.04
CA VAL A 83 -18.61 -2.88 -1.47
C VAL A 83 -18.95 -2.10 -0.20
N VAL A 84 -19.99 -1.26 -0.20
CA VAL A 84 -20.41 -0.51 0.99
C VAL A 84 -20.71 -1.44 2.16
N GLN A 85 -21.45 -2.53 1.91
CA GLN A 85 -21.80 -3.52 2.93
C GLN A 85 -20.56 -4.22 3.51
N LYS A 86 -19.58 -4.57 2.67
CA LYS A 86 -18.29 -5.15 3.12
C LYS A 86 -17.56 -4.25 4.12
N PHE A 87 -17.73 -2.93 4.01
CA PHE A 87 -17.05 -1.96 4.88
C PHE A 87 -17.89 -1.47 6.06
N GLU A 88 -19.17 -1.83 6.20
CA GLU A 88 -20.05 -1.33 7.27
C GLU A 88 -19.48 -1.54 8.68
N LEU A 89 -18.98 -2.74 8.99
CA LEU A 89 -18.41 -3.03 10.31
C LEU A 89 -17.16 -2.20 10.60
N SER A 90 -16.27 -2.05 9.61
CA SER A 90 -15.06 -1.23 9.74
C SER A 90 -15.38 0.27 9.79
N ALA A 91 -16.43 0.72 9.10
CA ALA A 91 -16.88 2.11 9.12
C ALA A 91 -17.53 2.46 10.46
N ASN A 92 -18.40 1.59 10.98
CA ASN A 92 -19.06 1.75 12.27
C ASN A 92 -18.07 1.80 13.44
N SER A 93 -17.07 0.91 13.45
CA SER A 93 -16.01 0.92 14.48
C SER A 93 -15.17 2.20 14.47
N ARG A 94 -15.11 2.90 13.33
CA ARG A 94 -14.41 4.17 13.15
C ARG A 94 -15.32 5.40 13.17
N ARG A 95 -16.62 5.22 13.42
CA ARG A 95 -17.66 6.27 13.36
C ARG A 95 -17.70 7.02 12.02
N VAL A 96 -17.32 6.37 10.93
CA VAL A 96 -17.38 6.92 9.58
C VAL A 96 -18.67 6.46 8.92
N ARG A 97 -19.37 7.38 8.23
CA ARG A 97 -20.56 7.04 7.44
C ARG A 97 -20.17 6.90 5.97
N ILE A 98 -20.48 5.74 5.38
CA ILE A 98 -20.34 5.51 3.94
C ILE A 98 -21.72 5.67 3.32
N THR A 99 -21.84 6.52 2.30
CA THR A 99 -23.10 6.72 1.57
C THR A 99 -22.87 6.56 0.08
N ALA A 100 -23.72 5.77 -0.59
CA ALA A 100 -23.78 5.66 -2.03
C ALA A 100 -25.02 6.39 -2.56
N ARG A 101 -24.85 7.21 -3.59
CA ARG A 101 -25.96 7.92 -4.26
C ARG A 101 -25.98 7.53 -5.73
N PHE A 102 -27.16 7.16 -6.21
CA PHE A 102 -27.38 6.72 -7.58
C PHE A 102 -28.44 7.59 -8.24
N LEU A 103 -28.40 7.70 -9.57
CA LEU A 103 -29.49 8.26 -10.36
C LEU A 103 -30.64 7.24 -10.42
N GLU A 104 -31.88 7.69 -10.69
CA GLU A 104 -33.08 6.82 -10.72
C GLU A 104 -32.93 5.62 -11.66
N THR A 105 -32.22 5.79 -12.78
CA THR A 105 -31.88 4.71 -13.70
C THR A 105 -30.39 4.73 -13.99
N VAL A 106 -29.68 3.70 -13.56
CA VAL A 106 -28.28 3.48 -13.88
C VAL A 106 -28.19 2.34 -14.89
N PRO A 107 -27.66 2.58 -16.11
CA PRO A 107 -27.52 1.53 -17.10
C PRO A 107 -26.50 0.47 -16.65
N LEU A 108 -26.64 -0.74 -17.18
CA LEU A 108 -25.60 -1.76 -17.06
C LEU A 108 -24.30 -1.24 -17.67
N VAL A 109 -23.20 -1.47 -16.97
CA VAL A 109 -21.86 -1.11 -17.44
C VAL A 109 -21.19 -2.31 -18.07
N HIS A 110 -20.39 -2.09 -19.11
CA HIS A 110 -19.61 -3.13 -19.77
C HIS A 110 -18.13 -2.96 -19.40
N ALA A 111 -17.69 -3.67 -18.37
CA ALA A 111 -16.36 -3.58 -17.78
C ALA A 111 -15.98 -4.90 -17.09
N ASP A 112 -14.74 -5.01 -16.61
CA ASP A 112 -14.34 -6.10 -15.73
C ASP A 112 -14.79 -5.79 -14.29
N ILE A 113 -15.74 -6.58 -13.78
CA ILE A 113 -16.34 -6.32 -12.46
C ILE A 113 -15.30 -6.35 -11.34
N GLY A 114 -14.34 -7.28 -11.39
CA GLY A 114 -13.34 -7.47 -10.35
C GLY A 114 -12.31 -6.35 -10.33
N MET A 115 -11.96 -5.82 -11.50
CA MET A 115 -11.12 -4.62 -11.60
C MET A 115 -11.81 -3.39 -11.01
N ILE A 116 -13.09 -3.19 -11.32
CA ILE A 116 -13.87 -2.06 -10.77
C ILE A 116 -14.04 -2.22 -9.26
N GLU A 117 -14.36 -3.42 -8.77
CA GLU A 117 -14.45 -3.73 -7.34
C GLU A 117 -13.16 -3.38 -6.60
N ARG A 118 -12.01 -3.74 -7.19
CA ARG A 118 -10.69 -3.48 -6.60
C ARG A 118 -10.41 -1.98 -6.47
N VAL A 119 -10.78 -1.18 -7.47
CA VAL A 119 -10.67 0.29 -7.42
C VAL A 119 -11.57 0.85 -6.33
N LEU A 120 -12.85 0.43 -6.28
CA LEU A 120 -13.81 0.89 -5.28
C LEU A 120 -13.37 0.55 -3.84
N THR A 121 -12.88 -0.67 -3.63
CA THR A 121 -12.33 -1.15 -2.34
C THR A 121 -11.11 -0.34 -1.91
N GLY A 122 -10.21 -0.03 -2.85
CA GLY A 122 -9.06 0.83 -2.60
C GLY A 122 -9.46 2.26 -2.19
N CYS A 123 -10.45 2.85 -2.85
CA CYS A 123 -10.99 4.16 -2.51
C CYS A 123 -11.63 4.20 -1.12
N ALA A 124 -12.42 3.18 -0.75
CA ALA A 124 -13.06 3.10 0.56
C ALA A 124 -12.06 3.02 1.73
N THR A 125 -10.84 2.54 1.47
CA THR A 125 -9.77 2.41 2.47
C THR A 125 -8.86 3.65 2.52
N SER A 126 -8.92 4.53 1.51
CA SER A 126 -8.05 5.71 1.39
C SER A 126 -8.46 6.81 2.38
N PRO A 127 -7.50 7.46 3.09
CA PRO A 127 -7.79 8.48 4.10
C PRO A 127 -8.49 9.74 3.55
N ALA A 128 -8.46 9.97 2.23
CA ALA A 128 -9.14 11.09 1.59
C ALA A 128 -10.69 11.01 1.64
N VAL A 129 -11.27 9.83 1.91
CA VAL A 129 -12.73 9.64 2.00
C VAL A 129 -13.23 9.70 3.46
N GLN A 130 -12.32 9.68 4.44
CA GLN A 130 -12.65 9.69 5.88
C GLN A 130 -12.78 11.12 6.46
N GLY A 131 -12.54 12.16 5.65
CA GLY A 131 -12.64 13.57 6.06
C GLY A 131 -13.79 14.28 5.34
N GLY A 132 -14.97 14.27 5.96
CA GLY A 132 -16.14 15.00 5.52
C GLY A 132 -17.05 15.29 6.70
N GLU A 133 -16.53 16.01 7.70
CA GLU A 133 -17.36 16.70 8.67
C GLU A 133 -17.74 18.07 8.10
N GLY A 134 -19.05 18.34 8.01
CA GLY A 134 -19.67 19.54 7.47
C GLY A 134 -21.05 19.24 6.91
#